data_AF-A0A7V0Z6A5-F1
#
_entry.id   AF-A0A7V0Z6A5-F1
#
_cell.length_a   1.000
_cell.length_b   1.000
_cell.length_c   1.000
_cell.angle_alpha   90.00
_cell.angle_beta   90.00
_cell.angle_gamma   90.00
#
_symmetry.space_group_name_H-M   'P 1'
#
loop_
_entity.id
_entity.type
_entity.pdbx_description
1 polymer ?
#
loop_
_entity_poly.entity_id
_entity_poly.type
_entity_poly.pdbx_seq_one_letter_code
_entity_poly.pdbx_strand_id
1 'polypeptide(L)' 'MNKKHIKSIEDFVVYQKAVKLFEEFIEQDLPILQRNFVDRILAGNQLRVWIPFVQIWKKVMKEKRAKRL' A
#
# COMPACT_ATOMS: atom_id res chain seq x y z
N MET A 1 4.58 11.09 18.19
CA MET A 1 3.94 10.19 17.20
C MET A 1 4.54 8.80 17.33
N ASN A 2 3.82 7.86 17.94
CA ASN A 2 4.25 6.47 18.07
C ASN A 2 4.40 5.84 16.68
N LYS A 3 5.64 5.65 16.24
CA LYS A 3 5.94 4.82 15.06
C LYS A 3 5.49 3.41 15.43
N LYS A 4 4.38 2.92 14.85
CA LYS A 4 3.99 1.52 14.96
C LYS A 4 5.10 0.68 14.32
N HIS A 5 6.04 0.23 15.14
CA HIS A 5 7.03 -0.77 14.72
C HIS A 5 6.25 -2.03 14.35
N ILE A 6 6.53 -2.60 13.18
CA ILE A 6 6.07 -3.94 12.79
C ILE A 6 6.58 -4.90 13.86
N LYS A 7 5.67 -5.48 14.65
CA LYS A 7 6.02 -6.25 15.86
C LYS A 7 6.19 -7.75 15.56
N SER A 8 5.58 -8.27 14.50
CA SER A 8 5.67 -9.72 14.18
C SER A 8 5.90 -10.02 12.69
N ILE A 9 6.20 -11.29 12.40
CA ILE A 9 6.28 -11.84 11.03
C ILE A 9 4.90 -11.87 10.38
N GLU A 10 3.82 -12.03 11.16
CA GLU A 10 2.45 -12.04 10.65
C GLU A 10 2.07 -10.68 10.08
N ASP A 11 2.48 -9.60 10.75
CA ASP A 11 2.36 -8.24 10.21
C ASP A 11 3.02 -8.20 8.82
N PHE A 12 4.23 -8.73 8.69
CA PHE A 12 4.97 -8.72 7.41
C PHE A 12 4.24 -9.45 6.28
N VAL A 13 3.65 -10.61 6.55
CA VAL A 13 2.84 -11.36 5.56
C VAL A 13 1.58 -10.58 5.18
N VAL A 14 0.89 -9.98 6.15
CA VAL A 14 -0.29 -9.13 5.90
C VAL A 14 0.10 -7.94 5.02
N TYR A 15 1.24 -7.30 5.29
CA TYR A 15 1.74 -6.21 4.48
C TYR A 15 2.12 -6.64 3.05
N GLN A 16 2.76 -7.79 2.86
CA GLN A 16 3.05 -8.31 1.52
C GLN A 16 1.77 -8.56 0.72
N LYS A 17 0.75 -9.15 1.35
CA LYS A 17 -0.56 -9.36 0.73
C LYS A 17 -1.23 -8.03 0.37
N ALA A 18 -1.18 -7.05 1.28
CA ALA A 18 -1.72 -5.72 1.03
C ALA A 18 -0.99 -5.00 -0.12
N VAL A 19 0.34 -5.11 -0.22
CA VAL A 19 1.07 -4.53 -1.36
C VAL A 19 0.66 -5.21 -2.67
N LYS A 20 0.52 -6.53 -2.69
CA LYS A 20 0.10 -7.25 -3.89
C LYS A 20 -1.30 -6.82 -4.35
N LEU A 21 -2.25 -6.73 -3.43
CA LEU A 21 -3.60 -6.23 -3.74
C LEU A 21 -3.58 -4.79 -4.27
N PHE A 22 -2.61 -3.99 -3.85
CA PHE A 22 -2.47 -2.61 -4.34
C PHE A 22 -2.01 -2.61 -5.79
N GLU A 23 -1.01 -3.43 -6.10
CA GLU A 23 -0.48 -3.58 -7.45
C GLU A 23 -1.57 -4.10 -8.39
N GLU A 24 -2.32 -5.11 -7.98
CA GLU A 24 -3.49 -5.63 -8.71
C GLU A 24 -4.54 -4.54 -8.95
N PHE A 25 -4.87 -3.74 -7.92
CA PHE A 25 -5.79 -2.60 -8.07
C PHE A 25 -5.29 -1.56 -9.08
N ILE A 26 -3.99 -1.21 -9.05
CA ILE A 26 -3.42 -0.22 -9.97
C ILE A 26 -3.42 -0.73 -11.42
N GLU A 27 -3.11 -2.00 -11.63
CA GLU A 27 -2.94 -2.59 -12.96
C GLU A 27 -4.28 -2.96 -13.61
N GLN A 28 -5.25 -3.45 -12.82
CA GLN A 28 -6.48 -4.03 -13.36
C GLN A 28 -7.70 -3.15 -13.10
N ASP A 29 -7.92 -2.76 -11.83
CA ASP A 29 -9.16 -2.10 -11.41
C ASP A 29 -9.15 -0.60 -11.75
N LEU A 30 -8.04 0.08 -11.51
CA LEU A 30 -7.91 1.52 -11.70
C LEU A 30 -8.19 1.95 -13.17
N PRO A 31 -7.70 1.25 -14.22
CA PRO A 31 -8.05 1.57 -15.60
C PRO A 31 -9.54 1.40 -15.92
N ILE A 32 -10.21 0.44 -15.27
CA ILE A 32 -11.65 0.21 -15.44
C ILE A 32 -12.43 1.36 -14.78
N LEU A 33 -12.05 1.70 -13.54
CA LEU A 33 -12.68 2.75 -12.76
C LEU A 33 -12.44 4.16 -13.32
N GLN A 34 -11.42 4.35 -14.15
CA GLN A 34 -11.17 5.65 -14.78
C GLN A 34 -12.15 5.99 -15.91
N ARG A 35 -12.97 5.04 -16.37
CA ARG A 35 -13.87 5.21 -17.52
C ARG A 35 -15.00 6.20 -17.25
N ASN A 36 -15.57 6.21 -16.04
CA ASN A 36 -16.71 7.06 -15.68
C ASN A 36 -16.38 8.00 -14.52
N PHE A 37 -17.16 9.07 -14.36
CA PHE A 37 -16.88 10.12 -13.37
C PHE A 37 -17.01 9.64 -11.91
N VAL A 38 -18.07 8.89 -11.60
CA VAL A 38 -18.31 8.36 -10.24
C VAL A 38 -17.22 7.37 -9.84
N ASP A 39 -16.86 6.48 -10.76
CA ASP A 39 -15.83 5.47 -10.55
C ASP A 39 -14.43 6.09 -10.37
N ARG A 40 -14.15 7.22 -11.05
CA ARG A 40 -12.93 8.01 -10.83
C ARG A 40 -12.84 8.58 -9.41
N ILE A 41 -13.96 9.04 -8.85
CA ILE A 41 -14.00 9.52 -7.46
C ILE A 41 -13.75 8.36 -6.50
N LEU A 42 -14.35 7.19 -6.74
CA LEU A 42 -14.14 5.99 -5.93
C LEU A 42 -12.67 5.54 -5.96
N ALA A 43 -12.08 5.46 -7.16
CA ALA A 43 -10.67 5.13 -7.34
C ALA A 43 -9.75 6.16 -6.66
N GLY A 44 -10.06 7.45 -6.77
CA GLY A 44 -9.32 8.51 -6.09
C GLY A 44 -9.35 8.35 -4.56
N ASN A 45 -10.51 8.00 -4.01
CA ASN A 45 -10.66 7.74 -2.57
C ASN A 45 -9.86 6.51 -2.13
N GLN A 46 -9.88 5.42 -2.91
CA GLN A 46 -9.07 4.23 -2.63
C GLN A 46 -7.57 4.55 -2.69
N LEU A 47 -7.11 5.25 -3.73
CA LEU A 47 -5.71 5.68 -3.84
C LEU A 47 -5.25 6.53 -2.65
N ARG A 48 -6.11 7.44 -2.17
CA ARG A 48 -5.79 8.33 -1.05
C ARG A 48 -5.52 7.57 0.26
N VAL A 49 -6.16 6.42 0.45
CA VAL A 49 -5.96 5.55 1.62
C VAL A 49 -4.71 4.68 1.43
N TRP A 50 -4.50 4.14 0.24
CA TRP A 50 -3.47 3.13 -0.01
C TRP A 50 -2.07 3.72 -0.24
N ILE A 51 -1.96 4.89 -0.87
CA ILE A 51 -0.66 5.52 -1.16
C ILE A 51 0.16 5.75 0.12
N PRO A 52 -0.39 6.35 1.20
CA PRO A 52 0.36 6.54 2.43
C PRO A 52 0.81 5.22 3.07
N PHE A 53 -0.05 4.20 3.02
CA PHE A 53 0.23 2.87 3.55
C PHE A 53 1.44 2.22 2.86
N VAL A 54 1.45 2.22 1.52
CA VAL A 54 2.54 1.65 0.72
C VAL A 54 3.84 2.44 0.89
N GLN A 55 3.78 3.77 0.98
CA GLN A 55 4.95 4.61 1.22
C GLN A 55 5.60 4.33 2.59
N ILE A 56 4.79 4.21 3.64
CA ILE A 56 5.27 3.84 4.98
C ILE A 56 5.93 2.47 4.93
N TRP A 57 5.31 1.50 4.25
CA TRP A 57 5.87 0.16 4.11
C TRP A 57 7.24 0.15 3.42
N LYS A 58 7.35 0.80 2.25
CA LYS A 58 8.62 0.93 1.50
C LYS A 58 9.71 1.56 2.36
N LYS A 59 9.36 2.58 3.16
CA LYS A 59 10.28 3.23 4.10
C LYS A 59 10.76 2.27 5.19
N VAL A 60 9.85 1.55 5.85
CA VAL A 60 10.22 0.60 6.91
C VAL A 60 11.09 -0.53 6.36
N MET A 61 10.79 -1.04 5.16
CA MET A 61 11.60 -2.06 4.50
C MET A 61 13.01 -1.57 4.17
N LYS A 62 13.14 -0.33 3.69
CA LYS A 62 14.44 0.31 3.43
C LYS A 62 15.25 0.46 4.72
N GLU A 63 14.63 0.92 5.80
CA GLU A 63 15.28 1.07 7.11
C GLU A 63 15.69 -0.29 7.71
N LYS A 64 14.85 -1.34 7.60
CA LYS A 64 15.21 -2.70 8.04
C LYS A 64 16.35 -3.29 7.23
N ARG A 65 16.40 -3.05 5.91
CA ARG A 65 17.50 -3.50 5.05
C ARG A 65 18.81 -2.79 5.38
N ALA A 66 18.76 -1.49 5.67
CA ALA A 66 19.93 -0.69 6.02
C ALA A 66 20.55 -1.06 7.39
N LYS A 67 19.76 -1.62 8.32
CA LYS A 67 20.22 -2.06 9.66
C LYS A 67 20.72 -3.50 9.72
N ARG A 68 20.61 -4.27 8.63
CA ARG A 68 21.09 -5.65 8.52
C ARG A 68 22.45 -5.75 7.77
N LEU A 69 23.06 -4.61 7.46
CA LEU A 69 24.44 -4.44 6.99
C LEU A 69 25.21 -3.69 8.08
#